data_AF-W3TXT8-F1
#
_entry.id   AF-W3TXT8-F1
#
_cell.length_a   1.000
_cell.length_b   1.000
_cell.length_c   1.000
_cell.angle_alpha   90.00
_cell.angle_beta   90.00
_cell.angle_gamma   90.00
#
_symmetry.space_group_name_H-M   'P 1'
#
loop_
_entity.id
_entity.type
_entity.pdbx_description
1 polymer ?
#
loop_
_entity_poly.entity_id
_entity_poly.type
_entity_poly.pdbx_seq_one_letter_code
_entity_poly.pdbx_strand_id
1 'polypeptide(L)' 'MPLAKSLIMKAADANKIPARSALAIDRDGFSKTVTAALKNHPLVTIEYGEIQEIPED' A
#
# COMPACT_ATOMS: atom_id res chain seq x y z
N MET A 1 -16.86 -6.24 5.10
CA MET A 1 -15.83 -5.18 5.09
C MET A 1 -14.66 -5.64 5.95
N PRO A 2 -13.40 -5.50 5.51
CA PRO A 2 -12.25 -5.90 6.32
C PRO A 2 -12.24 -5.11 7.63
N LEU A 3 -12.27 -5.82 8.75
CA LEU A 3 -12.56 -5.28 10.09
C LEU A 3 -11.47 -4.33 10.63
N ALA A 4 -10.24 -4.43 10.13
CA ALA A 4 -9.08 -3.70 10.63
C ALA A 4 -8.80 -2.34 9.92
N LYS A 5 -9.72 -1.83 9.10
CA LYS A 5 -9.51 -0.59 8.29
C LYS A 5 -8.21 -0.58 7.44
N SER A 6 -7.69 -1.76 7.09
CA SER A 6 -6.41 -1.98 6.39
C SER A 6 -6.29 -1.15 5.10
N LEU A 7 -5.17 -0.44 4.96
CA LEU A 7 -4.81 0.28 3.73
C LEU A 7 -4.64 -0.68 2.54
N ILE A 8 -4.00 -1.82 2.77
CA ILE A 8 -3.73 -2.82 1.74
C ILE A 8 -5.03 -3.40 1.18
N MET A 9 -5.98 -3.77 2.04
CA MET A 9 -7.26 -4.30 1.58
C MET A 9 -8.08 -3.25 0.81
N LYS A 10 -8.07 -2.00 1.27
CA LYS A 10 -8.72 -0.89 0.55
C LYS A 10 -8.11 -0.67 -0.85
N ALA A 11 -6.79 -0.67 -0.95
CA ALA A 11 -6.11 -0.51 -2.24
C ALA A 11 -6.34 -1.70 -3.16
N ALA A 12 -6.41 -2.92 -2.62
CA ALA A 12 -6.69 -4.13 -3.39
C ALA A 12 -8.12 -4.14 -3.93
N ASP A 13 -9.10 -3.74 -3.12
CA ASP A 13 -10.50 -3.60 -3.54
C ASP A 13 -10.64 -2.56 -4.67
N ALA A 14 -9.95 -1.42 -4.56
CA ALA A 14 -10.01 -0.33 -5.55
C ALA A 14 -9.38 -0.69 -6.91
N ASN A 15 -8.43 -1.63 -6.94
CA ASN A 15 -7.68 -2.02 -8.14
C ASN A 15 -7.96 -3.46 -8.56
N LYS A 16 -9.08 -4.03 -8.11
CA LYS A 16 -9.46 -5.41 -8.38
C LYS A 16 -9.73 -5.64 -9.87
N ILE A 17 -9.17 -6.70 -10.42
CA ILE A 17 -9.42 -7.16 -11.79
C ILE A 17 -10.12 -8.53 -11.77
N PRO A 18 -10.80 -8.93 -12.86
CA PRO A 18 -11.43 -10.24 -12.94
C PRO A 18 -10.42 -11.36 -12.73
N ALA A 19 -10.63 -12.15 -11.68
CA ALA A 19 -9.94 -13.41 -11.45
C ALA A 19 -10.92 -14.37 -10.77
N ARG A 20 -10.99 -15.59 -11.30
CA ARG A 20 -12.03 -16.60 -11.02
C ARG A 20 -12.39 -16.70 -9.54
N SER A 21 -11.66 -17.50 -8.78
CA SER A 21 -11.89 -17.74 -7.34
C SER A 21 -10.90 -17.00 -6.45
N ALA A 22 -9.90 -16.36 -7.05
CA ALA A 22 -8.85 -15.63 -6.35
C ALA A 22 -9.05 -14.12 -6.50
N LEU A 23 -8.52 -13.37 -5.54
CA LEU A 23 -8.34 -11.93 -5.70
C LEU A 23 -7.14 -11.67 -6.61
N ALA A 24 -7.38 -11.01 -7.73
CA ALA A 24 -6.33 -10.41 -8.54
C ALA A 24 -6.52 -8.91 -8.62
N ILE A 25 -5.41 -8.21 -8.81
CA ILE A 25 -5.34 -6.76 -8.84
C ILE A 25 -4.52 -6.31 -10.04
N ASP A 26 -4.82 -5.12 -10.56
CA ASP A 26 -3.85 -4.37 -11.35
C ASP A 26 -2.70 -3.92 -10.45
N ARG A 27 -1.49 -4.42 -10.73
CA ARG A 27 -0.31 -4.23 -9.87
C ARG A 27 0.17 -2.78 -9.87
N ASP A 28 0.08 -2.10 -11.01
CA ASP A 28 0.56 -0.73 -11.14
C ASP A 28 -0.42 0.23 -10.47
N GLY A 29 -1.73 0.07 -10.70
CA GLY A 29 -2.77 0.83 -10.01
C GLY A 29 -2.72 0.62 -8.49
N PHE A 30 -2.58 -0.63 -8.05
CA PHE A 30 -2.47 -0.96 -6.62
C PHE A 30 -1.27 -0.29 -5.96
N SER A 31 -0.07 -0.45 -6.52
CA SER A 31 1.15 0.13 -5.94
C SER A 31 1.08 1.65 -5.90
N LYS A 32 0.62 2.29 -6.98
CA LYS A 32 0.39 3.75 -7.01
C LYS A 32 -0.58 4.21 -5.93
N THR A 33 -1.67 3.47 -5.71
CA THR A 33 -2.68 3.79 -4.70
C THR A 33 -2.09 3.76 -3.28
N VAL A 34 -1.35 2.71 -2.94
CA VAL A 34 -0.68 2.58 -1.63
C VAL A 34 0.37 3.67 -1.45
N THR A 35 1.22 3.89 -2.46
CA THR A 35 2.26 4.92 -2.41
C THR A 35 1.67 6.32 -2.24
N ALA A 36 0.60 6.65 -2.97
CA ALA A 36 -0.06 7.95 -2.84
C ALA A 36 -0.68 8.14 -1.46
N ALA A 37 -1.30 7.10 -0.89
CA ALA A 37 -1.88 7.16 0.44
C ALA A 37 -0.81 7.45 1.52
N LEU A 38 0.36 6.82 1.43
CA LEU A 38 1.47 7.07 2.36
C LEU A 38 2.08 8.46 2.17
N LYS A 39 2.34 8.88 0.92
CA LYS A 39 2.90 10.19 0.59
C LYS A 39 2.03 11.36 1.06
N ASN A 40 0.71 11.18 1.03
CA ASN A 40 -0.25 12.22 1.39
C ASN A 40 -0.68 12.16 2.87
N HIS A 41 -0.12 11.23 3.66
CA HIS A 41 -0.51 11.10 5.07
C HIS A 41 0.27 12.10 5.94
N PRO A 42 -0.41 12.95 6.74
CA PRO A 42 0.23 14.06 7.45
C PRO A 42 1.20 13.64 8.56
N LEU A 43 1.13 12.38 9.01
CA LEU A 43 1.97 11.81 10.07
C LEU A 43 2.99 10.80 9.56
N VAL A 44 3.22 10.72 8.24
CA VAL A 44 4.18 9.79 7.64
C VAL A 44 5.23 10.59 6.90
N THR A 45 6.50 10.38 7.25
CA THR A 45 7.66 10.87 6.50
C THR A 45 8.21 9.73 5.65
N ILE A 46 8.57 10.00 4.41
CA ILE A 46 9.20 9.02 3.52
C ILE A 46 10.62 9.48 3.21
N GLU A 47 11.57 8.63 3.59
CA GLU A 47 12.99 8.81 3.31
C GLU A 47 13.44 7.77 2.29
N TYR A 48 14.11 8.22 1.24
CA TYR A 48 14.60 7.35 0.18
C TYR A 48 16.11 7.17 0.34
N GLY A 49 16.53 5.94 0.64
CA GLY A 49 17.94 5.61 0.81
C GLY A 49 18.13 4.15 1.21
N GLU A 50 19.37 3.68 1.12
CA GLU A 50 19.78 2.42 1.73
C GLU A 50 20.01 2.64 3.24
N ILE A 51 19.49 1.74 4.07
CA ILE A 51 19.78 1.73 5.51
C ILE A 51 20.92 0.75 5.74
N GLN A 52 22.12 1.28 6.01
CA GLN A 52 23.35 0.49 6.16
C GLN A 52 23.58 0.00 7.59
N GLU A 53 23.03 0.71 8.56
CA GLU A 53 23.14 0.43 9.99
C GLU A 53 21.75 0.50 10.63
N ILE A 54 21.54 -0.25 11.71
CA ILE A 54 20.28 -0.19 12.45
C ILE A 54 20.23 1.17 13.16
N PRO A 55 19.15 1.96 13.00
CA PRO A 55 19.01 3.21 13.74
C PRO A 55 19.05 2.96 15.24
N GLU A 56 19.84 3.76 15.97
CA GLU A 56 19.98 3.64 17.42
C GLU A 56 18.90 4.42 18.21
N ASP A 57 18.00 5.15 17.52
CA ASP A 57 16.80 5.80 18.06
C ASP A 57 15.55 5.53 17.19
#